data_AF-A0A834XLH1-F1
#
_entry.id   AF-A0A834XLH1-F1
#
_cell.length_a   1.000
_cell.length_b   1.000
_cell.length_c   1.000
_cell.angle_alpha   90.00
_cell.angle_beta   90.00
_cell.angle_gamma   90.00
#
_symmetry.space_group_name_H-M   'P 1'
#
loop_
_entity.id
_entity.type
_entity.pdbx_description
1 polymer ?
#
loop_
_entity_poly.entity_id
_entity_poly.type
_entity_poly.pdbx_seq_one_letter_code
_entity_poly.pdbx_strand_id
1 'polypeptide(L)'
;MDIPEPYQQLIPLYKKLETSLSVINVGNSAYDESCLKCSEVSKKLKYLDSFLELTDSLKSVVPKGQSTTAERDFFLECYDRTSKDFPVLSPAEPKHKIEDLIKNVLLHGPDIKEQMEMELEHCQEKVKNNLKVIEVAKVKAATNLDKFSRLSRNFLIKNPIIRKDNLSRGIRTVLQDEKPSRGILKTSFIGGLIGAAIGVGYAFNKIERDRKNLENEGHEIPIEVIKYKPAFEVSRKIVSPVDSTGLKLTLFQYQSCPFCCKVRTFLDYYGISYDVVEVEPVFRPQIKWSSYKKVPILLAKVDNGYQPLNDSTMIVSVLASYLNDKTYKINELTTFYPKIAINDENGKFKEEIVNKYFLMYQGSVPKDRTLDDIVEERKWRKWADEVFVHTLSPNVYRTINESYQTFNIFSDAGKWDEYFSSWERLLMINIGALAMYFIGKRLKKRHHLKDDVRQSFYDEINIWINAINARGGVFMGGQNPDLSDLTVYGILRSIEGCDAFKDAFENTQLANWYQAMTDKVKNHAGSNMLGN
;
A
#
# COMPACT_ATOMS: atom_id res chain seq x y z
N MET A 1 -17.62 33.54 -49.50
CA MET A 1 -16.85 34.80 -49.60
C MET A 1 -15.55 34.46 -50.26
N ASP A 2 -15.21 35.16 -51.34
CA ASP A 2 -13.98 34.92 -52.09
C ASP A 2 -12.76 35.30 -51.24
N ILE A 3 -11.83 34.35 -51.09
CA ILE A 3 -10.60 34.53 -50.33
C ILE A 3 -9.67 35.45 -51.14
N PRO A 4 -9.14 36.55 -50.56
CA PRO A 4 -8.25 37.47 -51.29
C PRO A 4 -7.01 36.76 -51.83
N GLU A 5 -6.56 37.11 -53.04
CA GLU A 5 -5.45 36.47 -53.79
C GLU A 5 -4.20 36.06 -52.97
N PRO A 6 -3.67 36.86 -52.03
CA PRO A 6 -2.47 36.46 -51.29
C PRO A 6 -2.69 35.28 -50.32
N TYR A 7 -3.94 34.99 -49.92
CA TYR A 7 -4.27 33.93 -48.97
C TYR A 7 -4.67 32.61 -49.64
N GLN A 8 -4.87 32.61 -50.96
CA GLN A 8 -5.16 31.38 -51.70
C GLN A 8 -3.99 30.39 -51.68
N GLN A 9 -2.76 30.88 -51.51
CA GLN A 9 -1.54 30.06 -51.41
C GLN A 9 -1.45 29.26 -50.10
N LEU A 10 -2.26 29.59 -49.09
CA LEU A 10 -2.29 28.91 -47.78
C LEU A 10 -3.34 27.78 -47.70
N ILE A 11 -4.22 27.66 -48.71
CA ILE A 11 -5.28 26.64 -48.79
C ILE A 11 -4.74 25.19 -48.76
N PRO A 12 -3.63 24.84 -49.45
CA PRO A 12 -3.07 23.49 -49.39
C PRO A 12 -2.53 23.13 -48.01
N LEU A 13 -1.93 24.11 -47.32
CA LEU A 13 -1.40 23.96 -45.96
C LEU A 13 -2.53 23.79 -44.93
N TYR A 14 -3.62 24.55 -45.07
CA TYR A 14 -4.82 24.40 -44.25
C TYR A 14 -5.45 23.01 -44.40
N LYS A 15 -5.59 22.50 -45.64
CA LYS A 15 -6.07 21.12 -45.90
C LYS A 15 -5.14 20.07 -45.30
N LYS A 16 -3.82 20.29 -45.29
CA LYS A 16 -2.85 19.38 -44.65
C LYS A 16 -3.04 19.34 -43.13
N LEU A 17 -3.34 20.48 -42.51
CA LEU A 17 -3.65 20.61 -41.08
C LEU A 17 -4.98 19.92 -40.73
N GLU A 18 -6.01 20.10 -41.56
CA GLU A 18 -7.33 19.45 -41.46
C GLU A 18 -7.24 17.91 -41.64
N THR A 19 -6.40 17.45 -42.57
CA THR A 19 -6.15 16.01 -42.79
C THR A 19 -5.41 15.39 -41.61
N SER A 20 -4.39 16.06 -41.07
CA SER A 20 -3.69 15.64 -39.85
C SER A 20 -4.60 15.56 -38.62
N LEU A 21 -5.65 16.39 -38.56
CA LEU A 21 -6.70 16.37 -37.53
C LEU A 21 -7.73 15.25 -37.76
N SER A 22 -8.08 14.91 -39.02
CA SER A 22 -9.03 13.82 -39.34
C SER A 22 -8.50 12.41 -39.03
N VAL A 23 -7.18 12.20 -39.08
CA VAL A 23 -6.50 10.94 -38.69
C VAL A 23 -6.59 10.68 -37.17
N ILE A 24 -7.01 11.67 -36.37
CA ILE A 24 -7.21 11.53 -34.92
C ILE A 24 -8.42 10.64 -34.60
N ASN A 25 -9.36 10.45 -35.55
CA ASN A 25 -10.64 9.78 -35.30
C ASN A 25 -10.80 8.42 -36.00
N VAL A 26 -9.77 7.58 -35.95
CA VAL A 26 -9.86 6.18 -36.44
C VAL A 26 -9.49 5.19 -35.34
N GLY A 27 -10.50 4.51 -34.82
CA GLY A 27 -10.48 3.06 -34.55
C GLY A 27 -9.70 2.57 -33.33
N ASN A 28 -10.43 2.33 -32.23
CA ASN A 28 -10.05 1.42 -31.15
C ASN A 28 -9.69 0.02 -31.69
N SER A 29 -8.44 -0.42 -31.50
CA SER A 29 -8.14 -1.83 -31.28
C SER A 29 -6.83 -2.01 -30.49
N ALA A 30 -6.94 -2.74 -29.38
CA ALA A 30 -5.93 -3.37 -28.53
C ALA A 30 -4.44 -3.03 -28.77
N TYR A 31 -3.87 -2.07 -28.04
CA TYR A 31 -2.41 -1.94 -27.86
C TYR A 31 -2.02 -1.36 -26.49
N ASP A 32 -0.82 -1.77 -26.04
CA ASP A 32 -0.08 -1.47 -24.81
C ASP A 32 -0.09 0.02 -24.40
N GLU A 33 -0.28 0.34 -23.12
CA GLU A 33 -0.52 1.70 -22.61
C GLU A 33 0.72 2.62 -22.72
N SER A 34 1.91 2.03 -22.76
CA SER A 34 3.16 2.74 -23.07
C SER A 34 3.26 3.18 -24.55
N CYS A 35 2.65 2.42 -25.47
CA CYS A 35 2.49 2.82 -26.86
C CYS A 35 1.41 3.92 -27.04
N LEU A 36 0.38 3.95 -26.20
CA LEU A 36 -0.63 5.02 -26.21
C LEU A 36 -0.02 6.39 -25.87
N LYS A 37 0.81 6.47 -24.83
CA LYS A 37 1.45 7.73 -24.42
C LYS A 37 2.46 8.23 -25.46
N CYS A 38 3.30 7.34 -25.99
CA CYS A 38 4.21 7.65 -27.11
C CYS A 38 3.44 8.02 -28.40
N SER A 39 2.29 7.37 -28.68
CA SER A 39 1.41 7.71 -29.83
C SER A 39 0.76 9.08 -29.65
N GLU A 40 0.34 9.43 -28.45
CA GLU A 40 -0.31 10.71 -28.15
C GLU A 40 0.66 11.88 -28.18
N VAL A 41 1.89 11.71 -27.67
CA VAL A 41 2.97 12.70 -27.79
C VAL A 41 3.39 12.88 -29.25
N SER A 42 3.53 11.79 -30.02
CA SER A 42 3.82 11.85 -31.47
C SER A 42 2.70 12.55 -32.27
N LYS A 43 1.43 12.35 -31.90
CA LYS A 43 0.28 13.05 -32.49
C LYS A 43 0.29 14.55 -32.19
N LYS A 44 0.61 14.93 -30.94
CA LYS A 44 0.74 16.35 -30.53
C LYS A 44 1.92 17.05 -31.21
N LEU A 45 3.05 16.35 -31.39
CA LEU A 45 4.21 16.86 -32.15
C LEU A 45 3.88 17.14 -33.62
N LYS A 46 3.19 16.22 -34.31
CA LYS A 46 2.77 16.44 -35.71
C LYS A 46 1.83 17.62 -35.89
N TYR A 47 0.95 17.85 -34.90
CA TYR A 47 0.06 19.00 -34.88
C TYR A 47 0.84 20.30 -34.65
N LEU A 48 1.77 20.30 -33.69
CA LEU A 48 2.64 21.44 -33.39
C LEU A 48 3.52 21.81 -34.58
N ASP A 49 4.09 20.82 -35.28
CA ASP A 49 4.88 21.03 -36.50
C ASP A 49 4.06 21.65 -37.63
N SER A 50 2.85 21.11 -37.87
CA SER A 50 1.96 21.64 -38.91
C SER A 50 1.50 23.07 -38.59
N PHE A 51 1.32 23.38 -37.31
CA PHE A 51 0.95 24.73 -36.84
C PHE A 51 2.12 25.71 -36.98
N LEU A 52 3.34 25.30 -36.62
CA LEU A 52 4.54 26.11 -36.77
C LEU A 52 4.85 26.41 -38.25
N GLU A 53 4.75 25.41 -39.15
CA GLU A 53 4.87 25.61 -40.61
C GLU A 53 3.86 26.63 -41.16
N LEU A 54 2.62 26.58 -40.66
CA LEU A 54 1.57 27.53 -41.03
C LEU A 54 1.92 28.95 -40.57
N THR A 55 2.39 29.11 -39.33
CA THR A 55 2.75 30.41 -38.77
C THR A 55 3.97 31.03 -39.43
N ASP A 56 4.96 30.24 -39.84
CA ASP A 56 6.13 30.77 -40.55
C ASP A 56 5.83 31.13 -42.01
N SER A 57 4.90 30.41 -42.66
CA SER A 57 4.39 30.77 -43.98
C SER A 57 3.51 32.02 -43.96
N LEU A 58 2.78 32.27 -42.87
CA LEU A 58 2.01 33.50 -42.68
C LEU A 58 2.92 34.73 -42.49
N LYS A 59 4.02 34.58 -41.73
CA LYS A 59 5.01 35.65 -41.53
C LYS A 59 5.75 36.04 -42.83
N SER A 60 5.86 35.14 -43.81
CA SER A 60 6.54 35.40 -45.08
C SER A 60 5.65 36.10 -46.11
N VAL A 61 4.32 35.97 -45.98
CA VAL A 61 3.34 36.54 -46.92
C VAL A 61 2.90 37.97 -46.52
N VAL A 62 2.99 38.35 -45.24
CA VAL A 62 2.56 39.67 -44.76
C VAL A 62 3.77 40.54 -44.35
N PRO A 63 4.08 41.66 -45.04
CA PRO A 63 5.20 42.53 -44.68
C PRO A 63 4.91 43.33 -43.40
N LYS A 64 5.92 43.44 -42.53
CA LYS A 64 5.86 44.21 -41.28
C LYS A 64 5.46 45.67 -41.52
N GLY A 65 4.26 46.06 -41.09
CA GLY A 65 3.86 47.47 -41.03
C GLY A 65 2.38 47.79 -41.23
N GLN A 66 1.51 46.86 -41.64
CA GLN A 66 0.07 47.11 -41.78
C GLN A 66 -0.78 46.17 -40.90
N SER A 67 -0.83 46.54 -39.62
CA SER A 67 -2.03 46.59 -38.76
C SER A 67 -3.15 45.54 -38.93
N THR A 68 -2.97 44.36 -38.32
CA THR A 68 -3.69 43.88 -37.11
C THR A 68 -5.21 43.61 -37.11
N THR A 69 -5.97 43.84 -38.18
CA THR A 69 -7.43 43.52 -38.17
C THR A 69 -7.77 42.33 -39.07
N ALA A 70 -7.23 42.28 -40.29
CA ALA A 70 -7.49 41.18 -41.24
C ALA A 70 -6.85 39.84 -40.80
N GLU A 71 -5.64 39.86 -40.23
CA GLU A 71 -4.98 38.66 -39.67
C GLU A 71 -5.75 38.12 -38.46
N ARG A 72 -6.34 39.02 -37.67
CA ARG A 72 -7.11 38.71 -36.46
C ARG A 72 -8.47 38.09 -36.81
N ASP A 73 -9.13 38.64 -37.84
CA ASP A 73 -10.42 38.15 -38.31
C ASP A 73 -10.30 36.80 -39.04
N PHE A 74 -9.21 36.56 -39.79
CA PHE A 74 -8.95 35.26 -40.43
C PHE A 74 -8.66 34.15 -39.41
N PHE A 75 -7.84 34.42 -38.38
CA PHE A 75 -7.58 33.46 -37.30
C PHE A 75 -8.82 33.15 -36.46
N LEU A 76 -9.64 34.17 -36.17
CA LEU A 76 -10.91 34.01 -35.45
C LEU A 76 -11.93 33.23 -36.29
N GLU A 77 -12.02 33.47 -37.60
CA GLU A 77 -12.92 32.72 -38.48
C GLU A 77 -12.52 31.25 -38.64
N CYS A 78 -11.20 30.95 -38.70
CA CYS A 78 -10.69 29.59 -38.69
C CYS A 78 -10.95 28.86 -37.35
N TYR A 79 -10.87 29.57 -36.22
CA TYR A 79 -11.14 29.05 -34.88
C TYR A 79 -12.65 28.81 -34.64
N ASP A 80 -13.51 29.74 -35.08
CA ASP A 80 -14.97 29.59 -34.94
C ASP A 80 -15.56 28.49 -35.82
N ARG A 81 -14.94 28.19 -36.98
CA ARG A 81 -15.33 27.02 -37.79
C ARG A 81 -14.92 25.70 -37.14
N THR A 82 -13.73 25.63 -36.53
CA THR A 82 -13.26 24.41 -35.87
C THR A 82 -13.96 24.15 -34.52
N SER A 83 -14.46 25.19 -33.84
CA SER A 83 -15.24 25.03 -32.59
C SER A 83 -16.68 24.57 -32.81
N LYS A 84 -17.30 24.93 -33.96
CA LYS A 84 -18.68 24.52 -34.30
C LYS A 84 -18.83 23.03 -34.59
N ASP A 85 -17.77 22.38 -35.07
CA ASP A 85 -17.80 20.95 -35.42
C ASP A 85 -17.47 20.03 -34.22
N PHE A 86 -17.08 20.57 -33.05
CA PHE A 86 -16.73 19.78 -31.85
C PHE A 86 -17.04 20.51 -30.50
N PRO A 87 -18.01 20.05 -29.70
CA PRO A 87 -18.55 20.79 -28.53
C PRO A 87 -17.71 20.68 -27.23
N VAL A 88 -16.44 20.28 -27.30
CA VAL A 88 -15.58 20.10 -26.09
C VAL A 88 -14.83 21.37 -25.71
N LEU A 89 -14.83 22.41 -26.56
CA LEU A 89 -14.24 23.71 -26.26
C LEU A 89 -15.37 24.70 -25.91
N SER A 90 -15.50 25.03 -24.63
CA SER A 90 -16.50 25.96 -24.11
C SER A 90 -16.35 27.37 -24.74
N PRO A 91 -17.43 28.05 -25.16
CA PRO A 91 -17.34 29.34 -25.88
C PRO A 91 -16.99 30.56 -25.01
N ALA A 92 -16.55 30.37 -23.77
CA ALA A 92 -16.58 31.41 -22.74
C ALA A 92 -15.20 31.89 -22.24
N GLU A 93 -14.18 31.93 -23.09
CA GLU A 93 -12.90 32.58 -22.74
C GLU A 93 -12.68 33.89 -23.53
N PRO A 94 -12.32 35.01 -22.86
CA PRO A 94 -12.24 36.32 -23.49
C PRO A 94 -11.04 36.44 -24.45
N LYS A 95 -11.25 37.11 -25.59
CA LYS A 95 -10.28 37.36 -26.70
C LYS A 95 -8.84 37.71 -26.27
N HIS A 96 -8.64 38.33 -25.11
CA HIS A 96 -7.32 38.67 -24.55
C HIS A 96 -6.45 37.44 -24.23
N LYS A 97 -7.02 36.33 -23.73
CA LYS A 97 -6.26 35.12 -23.36
C LYS A 97 -5.69 34.37 -24.58
N ILE A 98 -6.37 34.47 -25.73
CA ILE A 98 -5.94 33.84 -26.98
C ILE A 98 -4.69 34.56 -27.54
N GLU A 99 -4.60 35.87 -27.37
CA GLU A 99 -3.42 36.67 -27.76
C GLU A 99 -2.17 36.28 -26.95
N ASP A 100 -2.31 36.02 -25.65
CA ASP A 100 -1.22 35.54 -24.79
C ASP A 100 -0.82 34.10 -25.10
N LEU A 101 -1.76 33.23 -25.49
CA LEU A 101 -1.46 31.86 -25.90
C LEU A 101 -0.65 31.82 -27.20
N ILE A 102 -1.03 32.64 -28.19
CA ILE A 102 -0.34 32.72 -29.48
C ILE A 102 1.06 33.35 -29.32
N LYS A 103 1.20 34.39 -28.49
CA LYS A 103 2.52 34.95 -28.14
C LYS A 103 3.42 33.94 -27.43
N ASN A 104 2.89 33.18 -26.48
CA ASN A 104 3.65 32.15 -25.77
C ASN A 104 4.11 31.00 -26.70
N VAL A 105 3.25 30.55 -27.62
CA VAL A 105 3.63 29.50 -28.58
C VAL A 105 4.64 30.01 -29.61
N LEU A 106 4.58 31.28 -30.03
CA LEU A 106 5.57 31.88 -30.94
C LEU A 106 6.93 32.14 -30.25
N LEU A 107 6.94 32.38 -28.94
CA LEU A 107 8.16 32.65 -28.16
C LEU A 107 8.80 31.36 -27.60
N HIS A 108 8.02 30.33 -27.28
CA HIS A 108 8.49 29.12 -26.58
C HIS A 108 8.19 27.82 -27.33
N GLY A 109 7.57 27.88 -28.52
CA GLY A 109 7.27 26.71 -29.35
C GLY A 109 8.47 25.83 -29.71
N PRO A 110 9.64 26.40 -30.08
CA PRO A 110 10.85 25.60 -30.33
C PRO A 110 11.35 24.86 -29.09
N ASP A 111 11.34 25.51 -27.91
CA ASP A 111 11.76 24.91 -26.64
C ASP A 111 10.78 23.81 -26.18
N ILE A 112 9.47 24.02 -26.39
CA ILE A 112 8.44 23.01 -26.11
C ILE A 112 8.59 21.82 -27.05
N LYS A 113 8.96 22.04 -28.32
CA LYS A 113 9.22 20.95 -29.27
C LYS A 113 10.45 20.14 -28.85
N GLU A 114 11.55 20.79 -28.49
CA GLU A 114 12.77 20.12 -28.02
C GLU A 114 12.52 19.31 -26.73
N GLN A 115 11.68 19.83 -25.83
CA GLN A 115 11.26 19.14 -24.62
C GLN A 115 10.38 17.90 -24.92
N MET A 116 9.45 18.01 -25.87
CA MET A 116 8.60 16.88 -26.29
C MET A 116 9.36 15.84 -27.12
N GLU A 117 10.38 16.23 -27.89
CA GLU A 117 11.27 15.32 -28.62
C GLU A 117 12.17 14.54 -27.65
N MET A 118 12.73 15.20 -26.62
CA MET A 118 13.44 14.51 -25.53
C MET A 118 12.55 13.53 -24.77
N GLU A 119 11.30 13.90 -24.47
CA GLU A 119 10.34 12.99 -23.84
C GLU A 119 10.00 11.78 -24.73
N LEU A 120 9.92 11.97 -26.05
CA LEU A 120 9.67 10.90 -27.00
C LEU A 120 10.88 9.96 -27.12
N GLU A 121 12.11 10.47 -27.18
CA GLU A 121 13.33 9.65 -27.16
C GLU A 121 13.46 8.86 -25.86
N HIS A 122 13.19 9.51 -24.72
CA HIS A 122 13.18 8.84 -23.42
C HIS A 122 12.11 7.74 -23.36
N CYS A 123 10.91 7.99 -23.92
CA CYS A 123 9.83 7.01 -24.02
C CYS A 123 10.23 5.81 -24.92
N GLN A 124 10.85 6.06 -26.08
CA GLN A 124 11.34 5.03 -27.00
C GLN A 124 12.48 4.18 -26.41
N GLU A 125 13.40 4.80 -25.67
CA GLU A 125 14.49 4.10 -25.00
C GLU A 125 13.99 3.22 -23.86
N LYS A 126 12.96 3.66 -23.13
CA LYS A 126 12.27 2.88 -22.09
C LYS A 126 11.56 1.65 -22.68
N VAL A 127 10.90 1.79 -23.84
CA VAL A 127 10.28 0.67 -24.56
C VAL A 127 11.33 -0.33 -25.06
N LYS A 128 12.46 0.15 -25.59
CA LYS A 128 13.58 -0.70 -26.05
C LYS A 128 14.25 -1.47 -24.91
N ASN A 129 14.36 -0.85 -23.73
CA ASN A 129 14.88 -1.49 -22.53
C ASN A 129 13.91 -2.52 -21.96
N ASN A 130 12.60 -2.24 -21.96
CA ASN A 130 11.57 -3.20 -21.55
C ASN A 130 11.51 -4.43 -22.48
N LEU A 131 11.66 -4.25 -23.80
CA LEU A 131 11.74 -5.35 -24.77
C LEU A 131 12.97 -6.25 -24.52
N LYS A 132 14.14 -5.67 -24.24
CA LYS A 132 15.34 -6.45 -23.87
C LYS A 132 15.16 -7.21 -22.56
N VAL A 133 14.50 -6.62 -21.56
CA VAL A 133 14.19 -7.29 -20.28
C VAL A 133 13.24 -8.48 -20.49
N ILE A 134 12.24 -8.33 -21.36
CA ILE A 134 11.31 -9.43 -21.74
C ILE A 134 12.04 -10.55 -22.49
N GLU A 135 12.97 -10.22 -23.37
CA GLU A 135 13.75 -11.20 -24.14
C GLU A 135 14.74 -11.97 -23.24
N VAL A 136 15.43 -11.27 -22.33
CA VAL A 136 16.26 -11.89 -21.30
C VAL A 136 15.41 -12.76 -20.36
N ALA A 137 14.20 -12.33 -19.98
CA ALA A 137 13.30 -13.12 -19.15
C ALA A 137 12.79 -14.38 -19.87
N LYS A 138 12.51 -14.31 -21.17
CA LYS A 138 12.16 -15.48 -22.01
C LYS A 138 13.30 -16.48 -22.12
N VAL A 139 14.54 -16.01 -22.34
CA VAL A 139 15.74 -16.88 -22.40
C VAL A 139 16.03 -17.53 -21.04
N LYS A 140 15.86 -16.79 -19.94
CA LYS A 140 16.04 -17.30 -18.56
C LYS A 140 14.95 -18.30 -18.15
N ALA A 141 13.72 -18.11 -18.62
CA ALA A 141 12.62 -19.05 -18.43
C ALA A 141 12.85 -20.36 -19.22
N ALA A 142 13.30 -20.26 -20.48
CA ALA A 142 13.61 -21.42 -21.31
C ALA A 142 14.79 -22.25 -20.76
N THR A 143 15.85 -21.59 -20.28
CA THR A 143 16.99 -22.28 -19.65
C THR A 143 16.66 -22.90 -18.29
N ASN A 144 15.76 -22.30 -17.52
CA ASN A 144 15.26 -22.89 -16.26
C ASN A 144 14.34 -24.10 -16.50
N LEU A 145 13.51 -24.07 -17.56
CA LEU A 145 12.72 -25.23 -18.01
C LEU A 145 13.62 -26.39 -18.47
N ASP A 146 14.71 -26.13 -19.19
CA ASP A 146 15.65 -27.20 -19.59
C ASP A 146 16.44 -27.76 -18.39
N LYS A 147 16.88 -26.91 -17.45
CA LYS A 147 17.51 -27.35 -16.18
C LYS A 147 16.58 -28.20 -15.32
N PHE A 148 15.30 -27.84 -15.23
CA PHE A 148 14.30 -28.60 -14.49
C PHE A 148 14.03 -29.97 -15.14
N SER A 149 14.04 -30.04 -16.48
CA SER A 149 13.90 -31.29 -17.24
C SER A 149 15.10 -32.24 -17.12
N ARG A 150 16.30 -31.70 -16.86
CA ARG A 150 17.54 -32.47 -16.63
C ARG A 150 17.65 -32.95 -15.19
N LEU A 151 17.20 -32.12 -14.23
CA LEU A 151 17.13 -32.48 -12.80
C LEU A 151 16.11 -33.60 -12.54
N SER A 152 14.94 -33.56 -13.18
CA SER A 152 13.93 -34.63 -13.06
C SER A 152 14.40 -35.96 -13.66
N ARG A 153 15.12 -35.93 -14.78
CA ARG A 153 15.74 -37.13 -15.39
C ARG A 153 16.85 -37.73 -14.51
N ASN A 154 17.69 -36.91 -13.88
CA ASN A 154 18.77 -37.39 -13.03
C ASN A 154 18.30 -37.91 -11.66
N PHE A 155 17.17 -37.39 -11.13
CA PHE A 155 16.61 -37.85 -9.87
C PHE A 155 15.94 -39.23 -9.97
N LEU A 156 15.41 -39.59 -11.15
CA LEU A 156 14.81 -40.90 -11.42
C LEU A 156 15.84 -42.02 -11.68
N ILE A 157 17.11 -41.69 -11.92
CA ILE A 157 18.15 -42.67 -12.28
C ILE A 157 19.03 -43.06 -11.07
N LYS A 158 19.00 -42.34 -9.94
CA LYS A 158 20.06 -42.43 -8.89
C LYS A 158 19.68 -42.94 -7.49
N ASN A 159 18.53 -43.58 -7.25
CA ASN A 159 18.27 -44.20 -5.93
C ASN A 159 17.59 -45.58 -6.02
N PRO A 160 18.35 -46.69 -5.91
CA PRO A 160 17.80 -47.97 -5.46
C PRO A 160 18.50 -48.40 -4.16
N ILE A 161 17.88 -48.20 -2.99
CA ILE A 161 18.41 -48.68 -1.70
C ILE A 161 17.25 -48.97 -0.73
N ILE A 162 17.10 -50.04 0.07
CA ILE A 162 17.75 -51.36 0.36
C ILE A 162 16.79 -52.13 1.32
N ARG A 163 16.71 -53.48 1.26
CA ARG A 163 16.65 -54.47 2.40
C ARG A 163 16.33 -55.89 1.87
N LYS A 164 16.86 -57.03 2.32
CA LYS A 164 17.96 -57.44 3.23
C LYS A 164 18.19 -58.97 3.06
N ASP A 165 19.45 -59.39 3.04
CA ASP A 165 20.13 -60.69 3.35
C ASP A 165 19.48 -62.10 3.24
N ASN A 166 20.21 -62.95 2.49
CA ASN A 166 20.59 -64.35 2.71
C ASN A 166 19.56 -65.43 3.12
N LEU A 167 19.17 -66.29 2.17
CA LEU A 167 19.28 -67.75 2.33
C LEU A 167 19.20 -68.48 0.98
N SER A 168 19.91 -69.61 0.95
CA SER A 168 20.26 -70.51 -0.15
C SER A 168 19.14 -71.19 -0.95
N ARG A 169 19.56 -71.70 -2.12
CA ARG A 169 19.05 -72.85 -2.91
C ARG A 169 17.88 -72.62 -3.88
N GLY A 170 18.26 -72.68 -5.16
CA GLY A 170 17.73 -73.70 -6.07
C GLY A 170 16.51 -73.35 -6.91
N ILE A 171 16.65 -73.68 -8.20
CA ILE A 171 15.60 -74.04 -9.16
C ILE A 171 15.08 -72.90 -10.07
N ARG A 172 15.64 -72.96 -11.27
CA ARG A 172 15.14 -72.61 -12.60
C ARG A 172 13.62 -72.44 -12.76
N THR A 173 13.28 -71.30 -13.39
CA THR A 173 12.24 -71.03 -14.40
C THR A 173 10.78 -71.43 -14.11
N VAL A 174 9.94 -70.42 -13.85
CA VAL A 174 8.83 -70.00 -14.75
C VAL A 174 8.68 -68.47 -14.58
N LEU A 175 9.22 -67.69 -15.53
CA LEU A 175 8.85 -66.27 -15.65
C LEU A 175 7.52 -66.23 -16.38
N GLN A 176 6.45 -66.06 -15.62
CA GLN A 176 5.16 -65.66 -16.13
C GLN A 176 5.22 -64.14 -16.36
N ASP A 177 5.07 -63.70 -17.60
CA ASP A 177 5.01 -62.29 -17.97
C ASP A 177 3.86 -61.59 -17.23
N GLU A 178 4.18 -60.81 -16.18
CA GLU A 178 3.26 -59.82 -15.64
C GLU A 178 3.28 -58.57 -16.55
N LYS A 179 2.18 -58.37 -17.27
CA LYS A 179 1.92 -57.16 -18.07
C LYS A 179 2.03 -55.90 -17.17
N PRO A 180 2.65 -54.80 -17.64
CA PRO A 180 2.74 -53.58 -16.85
C PRO A 180 1.36 -52.98 -16.61
N SER A 181 1.01 -52.75 -15.35
CA SER A 181 -0.29 -52.24 -14.95
C SER A 181 -0.49 -50.79 -15.40
N ARG A 182 -1.57 -50.56 -16.16
CA ARG A 182 -2.00 -49.26 -16.71
C ARG A 182 -2.43 -48.22 -15.65
N GLY A 183 -2.22 -48.47 -14.35
CA GLY A 183 -2.74 -47.66 -13.24
C GLY A 183 -1.81 -46.55 -12.75
N ILE A 184 -0.51 -46.83 -12.63
CA ILE A 184 0.47 -45.90 -11.99
C ILE A 184 0.83 -44.73 -12.92
N LEU A 185 0.82 -44.94 -14.24
CA LEU A 185 1.07 -43.87 -15.21
C LEU A 185 -0.09 -42.86 -15.27
N LYS A 186 -1.33 -43.33 -15.08
CA LYS A 186 -2.54 -42.48 -15.12
C LYS A 186 -2.61 -41.52 -13.93
N THR A 187 -2.25 -41.96 -12.72
CA THR A 187 -2.27 -41.09 -11.53
C THR A 187 -1.17 -40.03 -11.58
N SER A 188 0.01 -40.34 -12.14
CA SER A 188 1.10 -39.37 -12.34
C SER A 188 0.75 -38.32 -13.40
N PHE A 189 0.10 -38.71 -14.50
CA PHE A 189 -0.40 -37.77 -15.51
C PHE A 189 -1.51 -36.86 -14.97
N ILE A 190 -2.45 -37.40 -14.21
CA ILE A 190 -3.53 -36.62 -13.58
C ILE A 190 -2.95 -35.62 -12.57
N GLY A 191 -1.99 -36.04 -11.73
CA GLY A 191 -1.27 -35.15 -10.80
C GLY A 191 -0.47 -34.06 -11.52
N GLY A 192 0.19 -34.40 -12.62
CA GLY A 192 0.91 -33.43 -13.47
C GLY A 192 0.00 -32.42 -14.14
N LEU A 193 -1.17 -32.84 -14.63
CA LEU A 193 -2.18 -31.97 -15.25
C LEU A 193 -2.83 -31.02 -14.23
N ILE A 194 -3.15 -31.52 -13.03
CA ILE A 194 -3.68 -30.67 -11.94
C ILE A 194 -2.61 -29.66 -11.50
N GLY A 195 -1.36 -30.09 -11.31
CA GLY A 195 -0.26 -29.20 -10.97
C GLY A 195 0.00 -28.12 -12.03
N ALA A 196 -0.05 -28.48 -13.31
CA ALA A 196 0.08 -27.54 -14.41
C ALA A 196 -1.10 -26.56 -14.48
N ALA A 197 -2.34 -27.02 -14.31
CA ALA A 197 -3.53 -26.17 -14.30
C ALA A 197 -3.51 -25.18 -13.12
N ILE A 198 -3.11 -25.63 -11.93
CA ILE A 198 -2.91 -24.75 -10.76
C ILE A 198 -1.79 -23.75 -11.03
N GLY A 199 -0.68 -24.18 -11.64
CA GLY A 199 0.45 -23.32 -11.99
C GLY A 199 0.07 -22.24 -13.01
N VAL A 200 -0.67 -22.61 -14.06
CA VAL A 200 -1.20 -21.71 -15.09
C VAL A 200 -2.23 -20.76 -14.48
N GLY A 201 -3.18 -21.26 -13.68
CA GLY A 201 -4.17 -20.43 -12.98
C GLY A 201 -3.53 -19.43 -12.01
N TYR A 202 -2.49 -19.86 -11.26
CA TYR A 202 -1.71 -18.97 -10.41
C TYR A 202 -0.96 -17.91 -11.23
N ALA A 203 -0.37 -18.29 -12.36
CA ALA A 203 0.31 -17.36 -13.27
C ALA A 203 -0.65 -16.32 -13.86
N PHE A 204 -1.82 -16.72 -14.35
CA PHE A 204 -2.86 -15.80 -14.84
C PHE A 204 -3.36 -14.87 -13.74
N ASN A 205 -3.68 -15.39 -12.55
CA ASN A 205 -4.11 -14.57 -11.42
C ASN A 205 -2.99 -13.64 -10.91
N LYS A 206 -1.73 -14.03 -11.07
CA LYS A 206 -0.58 -13.17 -10.78
C LYS A 206 -0.46 -12.05 -11.82
N ILE A 207 -0.51 -12.37 -13.12
CA ILE A 207 -0.47 -11.40 -14.22
C ILE A 207 -1.63 -10.39 -14.11
N GLU A 208 -2.84 -10.85 -13.83
CA GLU A 208 -4.01 -9.98 -13.70
C GLU A 208 -3.91 -9.07 -12.45
N ARG A 209 -3.34 -9.58 -11.35
CA ARG A 209 -3.02 -8.73 -10.20
C ARG A 209 -1.96 -7.70 -10.54
N ASP A 210 -0.88 -8.11 -11.19
CA ASP A 210 0.22 -7.20 -11.57
C ASP A 210 -0.28 -6.11 -12.54
N ARG A 211 -1.20 -6.45 -13.46
CA ARG A 211 -1.88 -5.48 -14.35
C ARG A 211 -2.72 -4.46 -13.57
N LYS A 212 -3.61 -4.92 -12.69
CA LYS A 212 -4.41 -4.02 -11.83
C LYS A 212 -3.54 -3.15 -10.92
N ASN A 213 -2.42 -3.69 -10.46
CA ASN A 213 -1.47 -2.95 -9.64
C ASN A 213 -0.80 -1.83 -10.45
N LEU A 214 -0.40 -2.07 -11.69
CA LEU A 214 0.13 -1.04 -12.59
C LEU A 214 -0.91 0.05 -12.90
N GLU A 215 -2.16 -0.35 -13.19
CA GLU A 215 -3.25 0.60 -13.44
C GLU A 215 -3.56 1.49 -12.23
N ASN A 216 -3.37 0.99 -11.01
CA ASN A 216 -3.66 1.74 -9.79
C ASN A 216 -2.45 2.54 -9.27
N GLU A 217 -1.29 2.45 -9.89
CA GLU A 217 -0.08 3.12 -9.42
C GLU A 217 -0.23 4.65 -9.42
N GLY A 218 0.02 5.29 -8.27
CA GLY A 218 -0.13 6.74 -8.10
C GLY A 218 -1.57 7.22 -7.93
N HIS A 219 -2.58 6.35 -8.04
CA HIS A 219 -3.97 6.73 -7.79
C HIS A 219 -4.25 6.86 -6.29
N GLU A 220 -4.91 7.96 -5.91
CA GLU A 220 -5.49 8.13 -4.59
C GLU A 220 -6.79 7.33 -4.49
N ILE A 221 -6.82 6.39 -3.53
CA ILE A 221 -8.00 5.60 -3.23
C ILE A 221 -8.67 6.22 -1.99
N PRO A 222 -9.77 6.97 -2.16
CA PRO A 222 -10.46 7.56 -1.03
C PRO A 222 -11.06 6.47 -0.14
N ILE A 223 -11.11 6.72 1.16
CA ILE A 223 -11.71 5.78 2.11
C ILE A 223 -13.21 6.04 2.16
N GLU A 224 -13.98 5.23 1.43
CA GLU A 224 -15.42 5.40 1.29
C GLU A 224 -16.18 5.19 2.60
N VAL A 225 -17.20 6.04 2.81
CA VAL A 225 -18.19 5.90 3.89
C VAL A 225 -19.13 4.74 3.55
N ILE A 226 -19.31 3.83 4.50
CA ILE A 226 -20.24 2.71 4.37
C ILE A 226 -21.61 3.15 4.87
N LYS A 227 -22.63 3.02 4.04
CA LYS A 227 -24.00 3.46 4.36
C LYS A 227 -24.63 2.70 5.54
N TYR A 228 -24.40 1.40 5.61
CA TYR A 228 -25.02 0.50 6.59
C TYR A 228 -24.00 -0.11 7.53
N LYS A 229 -24.38 -0.28 8.80
CA LYS A 229 -23.54 -0.98 9.78
C LYS A 229 -23.34 -2.43 9.31
N PRO A 230 -22.10 -2.91 9.17
CA PRO A 230 -21.86 -4.32 8.88
C PRO A 230 -22.45 -5.22 9.97
N ALA A 231 -22.90 -6.41 9.60
CA ALA A 231 -23.40 -7.39 10.56
C ALA A 231 -22.23 -8.06 11.29
N PHE A 232 -22.13 -7.84 12.60
CA PHE A 232 -21.17 -8.48 13.48
C PHE A 232 -21.67 -8.44 14.92
N GLU A 233 -21.22 -9.39 15.72
CA GLU A 233 -21.45 -9.41 17.16
C GLU A 233 -20.32 -8.67 17.88
N VAL A 234 -20.70 -7.85 18.86
CA VAL A 234 -19.74 -7.14 19.70
C VAL A 234 -19.25 -8.11 20.78
N SER A 235 -17.94 -8.35 20.80
CA SER A 235 -17.30 -9.24 21.78
C SER A 235 -17.27 -8.63 23.17
N ARG A 236 -16.94 -7.33 23.28
CA ARG A 236 -16.90 -6.61 24.56
C ARG A 236 -17.14 -5.12 24.36
N LYS A 237 -17.65 -4.45 25.40
CA LYS A 237 -17.86 -3.00 25.43
C LYS A 237 -16.94 -2.37 26.46
N ILE A 238 -16.16 -1.38 26.05
CA ILE A 238 -15.30 -0.60 26.93
C ILE A 238 -15.97 0.76 27.13
N VAL A 239 -16.48 0.99 28.34
CA VAL A 239 -17.17 2.23 28.71
C VAL A 239 -16.27 3.00 29.67
N SER A 240 -15.90 4.22 29.30
CA SER A 240 -15.15 5.12 30.17
C SER A 240 -16.08 6.18 30.76
N PRO A 241 -16.06 6.40 32.09
CA PRO A 241 -16.92 7.40 32.73
C PRO A 241 -16.54 8.85 32.39
N VAL A 242 -15.32 9.07 31.85
CA VAL A 242 -14.81 10.40 31.48
C VAL A 242 -15.03 10.73 30.00
N ASP A 243 -15.66 9.85 29.23
CA ASP A 243 -15.89 10.05 27.81
C ASP A 243 -16.96 11.12 27.55
N SER A 244 -16.53 12.28 27.04
CA SER A 244 -17.41 13.36 26.59
C SER A 244 -17.40 13.56 25.07
N THR A 245 -16.79 12.65 24.30
CA THR A 245 -16.58 12.84 22.86
C THR A 245 -17.83 12.66 22.02
N GLY A 246 -18.80 11.88 22.52
CA GLY A 246 -19.98 11.48 21.75
C GLY A 246 -19.68 10.53 20.57
N LEU A 247 -18.42 10.10 20.41
CA LEU A 247 -18.02 9.19 19.36
C LEU A 247 -18.59 7.79 19.60
N LYS A 248 -19.10 7.16 18.53
CA LYS A 248 -19.50 5.75 18.55
C LYS A 248 -18.51 4.95 17.72
N LEU A 249 -17.58 4.30 18.41
CA LEU A 249 -16.45 3.60 17.81
C LEU A 249 -16.59 2.09 17.98
N THR A 250 -16.27 1.33 16.93
CA THR A 250 -16.15 -0.13 16.99
C THR A 250 -14.80 -0.57 16.45
N LEU A 251 -13.97 -1.16 17.31
CA LEU A 251 -12.62 -1.63 17.00
C LEU A 251 -12.63 -3.13 16.67
N PHE A 252 -12.31 -3.46 15.42
CA PHE A 252 -12.02 -4.83 14.98
C PHE A 252 -10.54 -5.12 15.22
N GLN A 253 -10.23 -6.14 16.02
CA GLN A 253 -8.86 -6.38 16.45
C GLN A 253 -8.52 -7.85 16.68
N TYR A 254 -7.22 -8.08 16.90
CA TYR A 254 -6.74 -9.18 17.73
C TYR A 254 -6.22 -8.61 19.04
N GLN A 255 -6.59 -9.21 20.17
CA GLN A 255 -6.21 -8.75 21.49
C GLN A 255 -4.68 -8.61 21.63
N SER A 256 -3.91 -9.64 21.28
CA SER A 256 -2.45 -9.62 21.45
C SER A 256 -1.68 -9.09 20.23
N CYS A 257 -2.33 -8.31 19.35
CA CYS A 257 -1.65 -7.69 18.21
C CYS A 257 -1.07 -6.32 18.59
N PRO A 258 0.22 -6.04 18.35
CA PRO A 258 0.86 -4.77 18.70
C PRO A 258 0.17 -3.56 18.06
N PHE A 259 -0.28 -3.68 16.81
CA PHE A 259 -1.01 -2.62 16.11
C PHE A 259 -2.39 -2.35 16.74
N CYS A 260 -3.05 -3.38 17.27
CA CYS A 260 -4.34 -3.23 17.93
C CYS A 260 -4.18 -2.67 19.35
N CYS A 261 -3.18 -3.16 20.10
CA CYS A 261 -2.82 -2.63 21.40
C CYS A 261 -2.48 -1.14 21.33
N LYS A 262 -1.81 -0.68 20.27
CA LYS A 262 -1.56 0.76 20.01
C LYS A 262 -2.85 1.57 20.02
N VAL A 263 -3.85 1.16 19.24
CA VAL A 263 -5.14 1.86 19.15
C VAL A 263 -5.87 1.79 20.49
N ARG A 264 -5.89 0.63 21.15
CA ARG A 264 -6.49 0.48 22.49
C ARG A 264 -5.81 1.40 23.51
N THR A 265 -4.48 1.40 23.56
CA THR A 265 -3.73 2.29 24.47
C THR A 265 -4.09 3.75 24.25
N PHE A 266 -4.24 4.19 22.99
CA PHE A 266 -4.70 5.55 22.71
C PHE A 266 -6.11 5.81 23.26
N LEU A 267 -7.07 4.95 22.93
CA LEU A 267 -8.47 5.09 23.38
C LEU A 267 -8.57 5.05 24.91
N ASP A 268 -7.88 4.09 25.52
CA ASP A 268 -7.79 3.90 26.98
C ASP A 268 -7.13 5.14 27.63
N TYR A 269 -6.04 5.68 27.08
CA TYR A 269 -5.36 6.84 27.67
C TYR A 269 -6.20 8.12 27.67
N TYR A 270 -6.95 8.37 26.60
CA TYR A 270 -7.84 9.53 26.51
C TYR A 270 -9.19 9.29 27.18
N GLY A 271 -9.53 8.05 27.54
CA GLY A 271 -10.82 7.72 28.15
C GLY A 271 -11.98 7.76 27.15
N ILE A 272 -11.75 7.32 25.91
CA ILE A 272 -12.77 7.25 24.87
C ILE A 272 -13.43 5.87 24.92
N SER A 273 -14.75 5.80 24.90
CA SER A 273 -15.52 4.55 24.91
C SER A 273 -15.54 3.91 23.53
N TYR A 274 -15.48 2.58 23.49
CA TYR A 274 -15.51 1.83 22.24
C TYR A 274 -16.04 0.41 22.41
N ASP A 275 -16.72 -0.08 21.38
CA ASP A 275 -17.04 -1.48 21.22
C ASP A 275 -15.83 -2.22 20.63
N VAL A 276 -15.65 -3.48 20.99
CA VAL A 276 -14.65 -4.36 20.38
C VAL A 276 -15.32 -5.54 19.71
N VAL A 277 -14.82 -5.83 18.51
CA VAL A 277 -15.06 -7.09 17.78
C VAL A 277 -13.75 -7.85 17.70
N GLU A 278 -13.68 -8.98 18.38
CA GLU A 278 -12.54 -9.90 18.29
C GLU A 278 -12.62 -10.64 16.95
N VAL A 279 -11.58 -10.53 16.13
CA VAL A 279 -11.54 -11.12 14.79
C VAL A 279 -10.89 -12.50 14.89
N GLU A 280 -11.51 -13.50 14.27
CA GLU A 280 -10.92 -14.84 14.18
C GLU A 280 -9.73 -14.80 13.19
N PRO A 281 -8.49 -15.12 13.60
CA PRO A 281 -7.30 -14.87 12.78
C PRO A 281 -7.18 -15.68 11.48
N VAL A 282 -7.80 -16.84 11.37
CA VAL A 282 -7.63 -17.78 10.24
C VAL A 282 -8.51 -17.37 9.05
N PHE A 283 -9.82 -17.37 9.24
CA PHE A 283 -10.84 -17.10 8.23
C PHE A 283 -11.32 -15.65 8.24
N ARG A 284 -11.12 -14.92 9.35
CA ARG A 284 -11.44 -13.48 9.50
C ARG A 284 -12.87 -13.12 9.05
N PRO A 285 -13.92 -13.89 9.44
CA PRO A 285 -15.28 -13.63 8.98
C PRO A 285 -15.79 -12.24 9.38
N GLN A 286 -15.39 -11.73 10.54
CA GLN A 286 -15.83 -10.45 11.08
C GLN A 286 -15.40 -9.23 10.24
N ILE A 287 -14.39 -9.37 9.37
CA ILE A 287 -13.91 -8.29 8.49
C ILE A 287 -14.10 -8.61 7.00
N LYS A 288 -14.91 -9.63 6.65
CA LYS A 288 -15.18 -9.98 5.24
C LYS A 288 -15.80 -8.83 4.44
N TRP A 289 -16.58 -7.98 5.11
CA TRP A 289 -17.22 -6.79 4.53
C TRP A 289 -16.24 -5.70 4.10
N SER A 290 -15.04 -5.64 4.68
CA SER A 290 -14.05 -4.59 4.38
C SER A 290 -13.16 -4.99 3.21
N SER A 291 -12.82 -4.06 2.32
CA SER A 291 -11.75 -4.27 1.33
C SER A 291 -10.38 -4.40 2.00
N TYR A 292 -10.18 -3.75 3.15
CA TYR A 292 -8.98 -3.86 3.96
C TYR A 292 -9.00 -5.15 4.80
N LYS A 293 -8.09 -6.08 4.51
CA LYS A 293 -8.07 -7.43 5.10
C LYS A 293 -7.10 -7.59 6.28
N LYS A 294 -6.73 -6.49 6.93
CA LYS A 294 -5.85 -6.48 8.11
C LYS A 294 -6.57 -5.84 9.29
N VAL A 295 -6.04 -6.04 10.50
CA VAL A 295 -6.48 -5.36 11.73
C VAL A 295 -5.34 -4.49 12.27
N PRO A 296 -5.64 -3.41 13.02
CA PRO A 296 -6.97 -2.95 13.42
C PRO A 296 -7.76 -2.28 12.30
N ILE A 297 -9.10 -2.35 12.40
CA ILE A 297 -10.04 -1.49 11.68
C ILE A 297 -10.90 -0.81 12.74
N LEU A 298 -10.97 0.52 12.73
CA LEU A 298 -11.85 1.27 13.63
C LEU A 298 -13.01 1.83 12.81
N LEU A 299 -14.23 1.39 13.12
CA LEU A 299 -15.44 1.87 12.46
C LEU A 299 -16.05 3.00 13.30
N ALA A 300 -16.05 4.23 12.78
CA ALA A 300 -16.63 5.38 13.44
C ALA A 300 -18.01 5.69 12.86
N LYS A 301 -19.03 5.88 13.71
CA LYS A 301 -20.33 6.39 13.27
C LYS A 301 -20.19 7.85 12.85
N VAL A 302 -20.64 8.17 11.63
CA VAL A 302 -20.71 9.54 11.09
C VAL A 302 -22.12 9.81 10.57
N ASP A 303 -22.44 11.06 10.24
CA ASP A 303 -23.78 11.49 9.83
C ASP A 303 -24.36 10.61 8.70
N ASN A 304 -23.57 10.37 7.66
CA ASN A 304 -23.99 9.68 6.45
C ASN A 304 -23.69 8.17 6.43
N GLY A 305 -23.39 7.56 7.58
CA GLY A 305 -23.10 6.13 7.65
C GLY A 305 -22.03 5.79 8.68
N TYR A 306 -21.00 5.08 8.23
CA TYR A 306 -19.88 4.61 9.04
C TYR A 306 -18.59 4.81 8.27
N GLN A 307 -17.63 5.53 8.87
CA GLN A 307 -16.31 5.75 8.32
C GLN A 307 -15.37 4.64 8.82
N PRO A 308 -14.88 3.74 7.95
CA PRO A 308 -13.83 2.81 8.33
C PRO A 308 -12.49 3.57 8.37
N LEU A 309 -11.77 3.45 9.48
CA LEU A 309 -10.39 3.89 9.63
C LEU A 309 -9.51 2.64 9.61
N ASN A 310 -8.51 2.64 8.73
CA ASN A 310 -7.62 1.50 8.50
C ASN A 310 -6.19 1.91 8.84
N ASP A 311 -5.36 0.96 9.25
CA ASP A 311 -4.01 1.19 9.79
C ASP A 311 -4.00 1.82 11.18
N SER A 312 -3.28 1.18 12.11
CA SER A 312 -3.23 1.61 13.51
C SER A 312 -2.71 3.04 13.70
N THR A 313 -1.78 3.48 12.86
CA THR A 313 -1.11 4.76 13.00
C THR A 313 -1.96 5.87 12.40
N MET A 314 -2.61 5.60 11.26
CA MET A 314 -3.64 6.49 10.73
C MET A 314 -4.81 6.66 11.70
N ILE A 315 -5.31 5.57 12.31
CA ILE A 315 -6.38 5.63 13.30
C ILE A 315 -6.01 6.58 14.45
N VAL A 316 -4.81 6.40 15.03
CA VAL A 316 -4.31 7.26 16.11
C VAL A 316 -4.18 8.71 15.65
N SER A 317 -3.65 8.96 14.44
CA SER A 317 -3.50 10.33 13.93
C SER A 317 -4.83 11.03 13.69
N VAL A 318 -5.80 10.37 13.06
CA VAL A 318 -7.14 10.93 12.83
C VAL A 318 -7.81 11.28 14.14
N LEU A 319 -7.79 10.36 15.12
CA LEU A 319 -8.40 10.63 16.42
C LEU A 319 -7.65 11.71 17.20
N ALA A 320 -6.32 11.72 17.19
CA ALA A 320 -5.54 12.78 17.84
C ALA A 320 -5.80 14.16 17.21
N SER A 321 -5.91 14.23 15.88
CA SER A 321 -6.30 15.46 15.18
C SER A 321 -7.72 15.90 15.54
N TYR A 322 -8.65 14.96 15.67
CA TYR A 322 -10.01 15.23 16.14
C TYR A 322 -10.05 15.75 17.57
N LEU A 323 -9.25 15.18 18.48
CA LEU A 323 -9.18 15.65 19.87
C LEU A 323 -8.53 17.03 19.99
N ASN A 324 -7.61 17.36 19.10
CA ASN A 324 -6.98 18.67 19.04
C ASN A 324 -7.95 19.74 18.53
N ASP A 325 -8.78 19.40 17.53
CA ASP A 325 -9.80 20.29 16.99
C ASP A 325 -11.08 19.53 16.66
N LYS A 326 -12.06 19.65 17.57
CA LYS A 326 -13.37 18.99 17.46
C LYS A 326 -14.30 19.64 16.43
N THR A 327 -13.92 20.75 15.81
CA THR A 327 -14.75 21.40 14.79
C THR A 327 -14.83 20.57 13.50
N TYR A 328 -13.83 19.71 13.25
CA TYR A 328 -13.80 18.83 12.09
C TYR A 328 -14.40 17.48 12.41
N LYS A 329 -15.13 16.94 11.44
CA LYS A 329 -15.69 15.59 11.57
C LYS A 329 -14.66 14.55 11.17
N ILE A 330 -14.79 13.34 11.71
CA ILE A 330 -13.88 12.22 11.41
C ILE A 330 -13.80 11.94 9.90
N ASN A 331 -14.92 12.01 9.17
CA ASN A 331 -14.95 11.79 7.72
C ASN A 331 -14.22 12.88 6.91
N GLU A 332 -14.16 14.11 7.43
CA GLU A 332 -13.38 15.20 6.80
C GLU A 332 -11.89 14.97 7.04
N LEU A 333 -11.52 14.63 8.28
CA LEU A 333 -10.13 14.35 8.65
C LEU A 333 -9.55 13.18 7.86
N THR A 334 -10.35 12.15 7.54
CA THR A 334 -9.87 11.02 6.73
C THR A 334 -9.41 11.40 5.33
N THR A 335 -9.87 12.53 4.78
CA THR A 335 -9.44 12.98 3.45
C THR A 335 -7.97 13.39 3.41
N PHE A 336 -7.38 13.77 4.56
CA PHE A 336 -5.96 14.13 4.67
C PHE A 336 -5.02 12.92 4.76
N TYR A 337 -5.57 11.70 4.80
CA TYR A 337 -4.84 10.43 4.89
C TYR A 337 -5.21 9.50 3.71
N PRO A 338 -4.98 9.91 2.45
CA PRO A 338 -5.32 9.10 1.29
C PRO A 338 -4.46 7.84 1.23
N LYS A 339 -5.03 6.75 0.70
CA LYS A 339 -4.27 5.56 0.33
C LYS A 339 -3.69 5.78 -1.06
N ILE A 340 -2.38 5.65 -1.18
CA ILE A 340 -1.70 5.68 -2.48
C ILE A 340 -1.14 4.29 -2.74
N ALA A 341 -1.34 3.85 -3.97
CA ALA A 341 -0.83 2.60 -4.49
C ALA A 341 0.57 2.84 -5.08
N ILE A 342 1.59 2.24 -4.48
CA ILE A 342 3.01 2.47 -4.79
C ILE A 342 3.70 1.14 -5.09
N ASN A 343 4.56 1.09 -6.10
CA ASN A 343 5.48 -0.03 -6.28
C ASN A 343 6.73 0.17 -5.42
N ASP A 344 7.02 -0.81 -4.57
CA ASP A 344 8.26 -0.88 -3.82
C ASP A 344 9.47 -1.03 -4.77
N GLU A 345 10.69 -0.72 -4.30
CA GLU A 345 11.94 -0.84 -5.06
C GLU A 345 12.17 -2.25 -5.66
N ASN A 346 11.52 -3.25 -5.05
CA ASN A 346 11.53 -4.64 -5.47
C ASN A 346 10.44 -4.99 -6.52
N GLY A 347 9.73 -3.99 -7.06
CA GLY A 347 8.59 -4.17 -7.98
C GLY A 347 7.36 -4.78 -7.31
N LYS A 348 7.22 -4.64 -5.98
CA LYS A 348 6.08 -5.16 -5.23
C LYS A 348 5.09 -4.04 -4.94
N PHE A 349 3.90 -4.14 -5.51
CA PHE A 349 2.81 -3.22 -5.23
C PHE A 349 2.40 -3.23 -3.75
N LYS A 350 2.28 -2.04 -3.16
CA LYS A 350 1.83 -1.80 -1.80
C LYS A 350 0.92 -0.57 -1.78
N GLU A 351 -0.21 -0.71 -1.11
CA GLU A 351 -1.01 0.44 -0.70
C GLU A 351 -0.43 0.99 0.60
N GLU A 352 -0.07 2.28 0.59
CA GLU A 352 0.41 3.00 1.76
C GLU A 352 -0.46 4.22 2.03
N ILE A 353 -0.73 4.49 3.31
CA ILE A 353 -1.46 5.68 3.73
C ILE A 353 -0.47 6.82 3.89
N VAL A 354 -0.65 7.85 3.07
CA VAL A 354 0.16 9.08 3.15
C VAL A 354 -0.22 9.85 4.41
N ASN A 355 0.74 10.60 4.94
CA ASN A 355 0.58 11.41 6.15
C ASN A 355 0.23 10.63 7.42
N LYS A 356 0.29 9.28 7.45
CA LYS A 356 -0.14 8.49 8.62
C LYS A 356 0.49 8.91 9.94
N TYR A 357 1.71 9.47 9.94
CA TYR A 357 2.39 10.00 11.14
C TYR A 357 2.25 11.52 11.36
N PHE A 358 1.47 12.22 10.54
CA PHE A 358 1.21 13.65 10.64
C PHE A 358 -0.13 13.90 11.34
N LEU A 359 -0.13 14.86 12.25
CA LEU A 359 -1.35 15.41 12.83
C LEU A 359 -1.74 16.67 12.06
N MET A 360 -3.02 16.79 11.73
CA MET A 360 -3.55 17.94 11.01
C MET A 360 -3.85 19.06 12.00
N TYR A 361 -2.91 20.01 12.12
CA TYR A 361 -3.06 21.25 12.89
C TYR A 361 -3.44 22.37 11.94
N GLN A 362 -4.61 22.99 12.14
CA GLN A 362 -5.21 23.92 11.17
C GLN A 362 -4.65 25.34 11.29
N GLY A 363 -3.38 25.51 10.97
CA GLY A 363 -2.73 26.81 10.90
C GLY A 363 -2.10 27.32 12.19
N SER A 364 -2.44 26.75 13.36
CA SER A 364 -1.69 26.98 14.60
C SER A 364 -1.39 25.67 15.31
N VAL A 365 -0.10 25.38 15.47
CA VAL A 365 0.40 24.35 16.38
C VAL A 365 -0.06 24.68 17.81
N PRO A 366 -0.49 23.71 18.62
CA PRO A 366 -0.84 23.94 20.02
C PRO A 366 0.23 24.73 20.75
N LYS A 367 -0.15 25.77 21.50
CA LYS A 367 0.78 26.73 22.13
C LYS A 367 1.74 26.06 23.14
N ASP A 368 1.38 24.89 23.61
CA ASP A 368 2.10 24.03 24.55
C ASP A 368 3.12 23.10 23.90
N ARG A 369 3.17 23.01 22.55
CA ARG A 369 4.11 22.14 21.83
C ARG A 369 5.01 22.92 20.88
N THR A 370 6.29 22.55 20.87
CA THR A 370 7.25 23.08 19.89
C THR A 370 7.23 22.25 18.60
N LEU A 371 7.76 22.83 17.51
CA LEU A 371 7.89 22.11 16.24
C LEU A 371 8.82 20.89 16.39
N ASP A 372 9.89 21.02 17.18
CA ASP A 372 10.85 19.94 17.45
C ASP A 372 10.18 18.77 18.16
N ASP A 373 9.25 19.03 19.09
CA ASP A 373 8.49 17.98 19.78
C ASP A 373 7.63 17.16 18.81
N ILE A 374 7.03 17.83 17.82
CA ILE A 374 6.18 17.18 16.81
C ILE A 374 7.02 16.33 15.87
N VAL A 375 8.21 16.81 15.50
CA VAL A 375 9.14 16.08 14.63
C VAL A 375 9.71 14.86 15.36
N GLU A 376 10.11 15.00 16.63
CA GLU A 376 10.60 13.87 17.43
C GLU A 376 9.49 12.84 17.70
N GLU A 377 8.28 13.27 18.08
CA GLU A 377 7.14 12.33 18.24
C GLU A 377 6.91 11.51 16.97
N ARG A 378 6.93 12.18 15.80
CA ARG A 378 6.77 11.52 14.50
C ARG A 378 7.87 10.49 14.24
N LYS A 379 9.12 10.88 14.49
CA LYS A 379 10.30 10.00 14.31
C LYS A 379 10.18 8.75 15.17
N TRP A 380 9.81 8.89 16.44
CA TRP A 380 9.67 7.75 17.35
C TRP A 380 8.46 6.87 17.04
N ARG A 381 7.33 7.45 16.61
CA ARG A 381 6.20 6.68 16.10
C ARG A 381 6.58 5.85 14.87
N LYS A 382 7.37 6.42 13.96
CA LYS A 382 7.89 5.72 12.78
C LYS A 382 8.87 4.61 13.16
N TRP A 383 9.83 4.89 14.05
CA TRP A 383 10.76 3.89 14.57
C TRP A 383 10.03 2.72 15.25
N ALA A 384 8.99 3.01 16.02
CA ALA A 384 8.21 1.98 16.70
C ALA A 384 7.59 0.97 15.72
N ASP A 385 7.09 1.46 14.58
CA ASP A 385 6.42 0.65 13.56
C ASP A 385 7.36 -0.03 12.56
N GLU A 386 8.52 0.57 12.27
CA GLU A 386 9.45 0.09 11.25
C GLU A 386 10.62 -0.70 11.80
N VAL A 387 10.93 -0.54 13.09
CA VAL A 387 12.09 -1.17 13.74
C VAL A 387 11.62 -1.98 14.94
N PHE A 388 11.05 -1.30 15.95
CA PHE A 388 10.83 -1.91 17.26
C PHE A 388 9.88 -3.11 17.20
N VAL A 389 8.73 -2.99 16.52
CA VAL A 389 7.74 -4.07 16.40
C VAL A 389 8.32 -5.34 15.76
N HIS A 390 9.33 -5.20 14.90
CA HIS A 390 9.96 -6.34 14.21
C HIS A 390 10.89 -7.16 15.11
N THR A 391 11.23 -6.65 16.30
CA THR A 391 11.98 -7.40 17.31
C THR A 391 11.08 -8.33 18.13
N LEU A 392 9.78 -8.02 18.28
CA LEU A 392 8.87 -8.77 19.16
C LEU A 392 8.63 -10.20 18.68
N SER A 393 8.20 -10.38 17.42
CA SER A 393 7.81 -11.70 16.91
C SER A 393 8.96 -12.73 16.99
N PRO A 394 10.20 -12.43 16.56
CA PRO A 394 11.32 -13.35 16.76
C PRO A 394 11.62 -13.66 18.23
N ASN A 395 11.29 -12.75 19.14
CA ASN A 395 11.50 -12.92 20.57
C ASN A 395 10.46 -13.83 21.22
N VAL A 396 9.17 -13.62 21.00
CA VAL A 396 8.12 -14.45 21.63
C VAL A 396 8.00 -15.85 21.00
N TYR A 397 8.51 -16.03 19.77
CA TYR A 397 8.50 -17.30 19.04
C TYR A 397 9.89 -17.93 18.88
N ARG A 398 10.83 -17.62 19.77
CA ARG A 398 12.24 -18.05 19.67
C ARG A 398 12.40 -19.57 19.69
N THR A 399 11.69 -20.23 20.60
CA THR A 399 11.64 -21.70 20.74
C THR A 399 10.22 -22.20 20.50
N ILE A 400 10.08 -23.51 20.24
CA ILE A 400 8.76 -24.11 20.07
C ILE A 400 7.96 -23.97 21.38
N ASN A 401 8.59 -24.20 22.54
CA ASN A 401 7.92 -24.08 23.83
C ASN A 401 7.43 -22.64 24.10
N GLU A 402 8.31 -21.64 23.89
CA GLU A 402 7.93 -20.22 24.01
C GLU A 402 6.77 -19.87 23.05
N SER A 403 6.75 -20.47 21.86
CA SER A 403 5.67 -20.24 20.91
C SER A 403 4.33 -20.79 21.38
N TYR A 404 4.29 -22.04 21.87
CA TYR A 404 3.07 -22.62 22.43
C TYR A 404 2.59 -21.86 23.67
N GLN A 405 3.52 -21.48 24.55
CA GLN A 405 3.21 -20.66 25.72
C GLN A 405 2.61 -19.31 25.31
N THR A 406 3.21 -18.63 24.34
CA THR A 406 2.71 -17.35 23.80
C THR A 406 1.30 -17.50 23.23
N PHE A 407 1.02 -18.56 22.47
CA PHE A 407 -0.32 -18.79 21.92
C PHE A 407 -1.37 -19.10 22.99
N ASN A 408 -0.99 -19.79 24.08
CA ASN A 408 -1.89 -19.98 25.23
C ASN A 408 -2.18 -18.64 25.94
N ILE A 409 -1.14 -17.84 26.21
CA ILE A 409 -1.31 -16.48 26.77
C ILE A 409 -2.21 -15.63 25.87
N PHE A 410 -2.06 -15.72 24.55
CA PHE A 410 -2.89 -14.97 23.59
C PHE A 410 -4.33 -15.47 23.57
N SER A 411 -4.52 -16.79 23.68
CA SER A 411 -5.84 -17.39 23.82
C SER A 411 -6.57 -16.91 25.06
N ASP A 412 -5.87 -16.84 26.19
CA ASP A 412 -6.45 -16.44 27.47
C ASP A 412 -6.71 -14.93 27.50
N ALA A 413 -5.75 -14.12 27.06
CA ALA A 413 -5.91 -12.67 26.97
C ALA A 413 -7.05 -12.28 26.02
N GLY A 414 -7.16 -12.97 24.88
CA GLY A 414 -8.18 -12.76 23.86
C GLY A 414 -9.53 -13.39 24.17
N LYS A 415 -9.66 -14.16 25.27
CA LYS A 415 -10.87 -14.91 25.64
C LYS A 415 -11.40 -15.75 24.47
N TRP A 416 -10.50 -16.44 23.77
CA TRP A 416 -10.85 -17.22 22.56
C TRP A 416 -11.80 -18.38 22.86
N ASP A 417 -11.84 -18.85 24.09
CA ASP A 417 -12.80 -19.82 24.59
C ASP A 417 -14.24 -19.29 24.67
N GLU A 418 -14.41 -17.98 24.85
CA GLU A 418 -15.72 -17.32 24.86
C GLU A 418 -16.21 -16.98 23.44
N TYR A 419 -15.30 -16.60 22.53
CA TYR A 419 -15.66 -16.06 21.22
C TYR A 419 -15.54 -17.04 20.05
N PHE A 420 -14.69 -18.07 20.16
CA PHE A 420 -14.41 -19.02 19.09
C PHE A 420 -14.71 -20.45 19.54
N SER A 421 -15.00 -21.33 18.58
CA SER A 421 -15.27 -22.71 18.91
C SER A 421 -13.99 -23.43 19.39
N SER A 422 -14.15 -24.45 20.25
CA SER A 422 -13.00 -25.13 20.87
C SER A 422 -12.05 -25.75 19.84
N TRP A 423 -12.55 -26.19 18.68
CA TRP A 423 -11.72 -26.75 17.61
C TRP A 423 -10.94 -25.66 16.86
N GLU A 424 -11.52 -24.48 16.61
CA GLU A 424 -10.83 -23.33 16.02
C GLU A 424 -9.70 -22.87 16.92
N ARG A 425 -10.00 -22.75 18.23
CA ARG A 425 -9.00 -22.44 19.26
C ARG A 425 -7.86 -23.45 19.24
N LEU A 426 -8.16 -24.75 19.23
CA LEU A 426 -7.15 -25.81 19.20
C LEU A 426 -6.29 -25.74 17.93
N LEU A 427 -6.91 -25.48 16.78
CA LEU A 427 -6.22 -25.31 15.50
C LEU A 427 -5.27 -24.11 15.56
N MET A 428 -5.77 -22.95 16.02
CA MET A 428 -5.00 -21.72 16.14
C MET A 428 -3.79 -21.89 17.07
N ILE A 429 -3.96 -22.53 18.22
CA ILE A 429 -2.85 -22.75 19.16
C ILE A 429 -1.81 -23.69 18.56
N ASN A 430 -2.20 -24.88 18.11
CA ASN A 430 -1.24 -25.90 17.67
C ASN A 430 -0.57 -25.56 16.33
N ILE A 431 -1.37 -25.23 15.31
CA ILE A 431 -0.84 -24.93 13.99
C ILE A 431 -0.22 -23.52 13.96
N GLY A 432 -0.85 -22.56 14.64
CA GLY A 432 -0.36 -21.19 14.73
C GLY A 432 0.99 -21.12 15.44
N ALA A 433 1.16 -21.78 16.59
CA ALA A 433 2.44 -21.78 17.31
C ALA A 433 3.57 -22.38 16.47
N LEU A 434 3.32 -23.50 15.79
CA LEU A 434 4.32 -24.12 14.93
C LEU A 434 4.67 -23.23 13.72
N ALA A 435 3.68 -22.64 13.07
CA ALA A 435 3.89 -21.72 11.95
C ALA A 435 4.68 -20.48 12.38
N MET A 436 4.31 -19.88 13.52
CA MET A 436 4.96 -18.67 14.04
C MET A 436 6.39 -18.91 14.50
N TYR A 437 6.73 -20.12 14.98
CA TYR A 437 8.12 -20.50 15.24
C TYR A 437 8.99 -20.42 13.97
N PHE A 438 8.53 -20.99 12.86
CA PHE A 438 9.26 -20.90 11.59
C PHE A 438 9.26 -19.49 11.00
N ILE A 439 8.15 -18.76 11.11
CA ILE A 439 8.06 -17.36 10.69
C ILE A 439 9.01 -16.49 11.52
N GLY A 440 9.08 -16.69 12.84
CA GLY A 440 9.99 -15.98 13.76
C GLY A 440 11.45 -16.13 13.35
N LYS A 441 11.88 -17.36 13.02
CA LYS A 441 13.23 -17.61 12.47
C LYS A 441 13.48 -16.90 11.13
N ARG A 442 12.48 -16.86 10.25
CA ARG A 442 12.58 -16.16 8.97
C ARG A 442 12.64 -14.64 9.15
N LEU A 443 11.87 -14.10 10.09
CA LEU A 443 11.85 -12.69 10.46
C LEU A 443 13.17 -12.27 11.09
N LYS A 444 13.75 -13.09 11.99
CA LYS A 444 15.10 -12.89 12.53
C LYS A 444 16.11 -12.62 11.41
N LYS A 445 16.11 -13.47 10.37
CA LYS A 445 17.00 -13.30 9.21
C LYS A 445 16.66 -12.09 8.35
N ARG A 446 15.37 -11.81 8.12
CA ARG A 446 14.91 -10.68 7.29
C ARG A 446 15.28 -9.32 7.89
N HIS A 447 15.14 -9.20 9.21
CA HIS A 447 15.37 -7.94 9.93
C HIS A 447 16.79 -7.84 10.50
N HIS A 448 17.71 -8.72 10.08
CA HIS A 448 19.11 -8.71 10.49
C HIS A 448 19.33 -8.65 12.00
N LEU A 449 18.48 -9.36 12.76
CA LEU A 449 18.61 -9.42 14.22
C LEU A 449 19.85 -10.24 14.62
N LYS A 450 20.41 -9.92 15.80
CA LYS A 450 21.54 -10.63 16.40
C LYS A 450 21.21 -12.11 16.61
N ASP A 451 22.25 -12.92 16.81
CA ASP A 451 22.09 -14.35 17.01
C ASP A 451 21.23 -14.69 18.22
N ASP A 452 21.48 -13.99 19.32
CA ASP A 452 20.52 -13.89 20.41
C ASP A 452 19.53 -12.76 20.12
N VAL A 453 18.29 -13.14 19.81
CA VAL A 453 17.20 -12.20 19.53
C VAL A 453 16.83 -11.36 20.75
N ARG A 454 17.11 -11.84 21.97
CA ARG A 454 16.86 -11.09 23.21
C ARG A 454 17.75 -9.86 23.30
N GLN A 455 19.03 -9.99 22.92
CA GLN A 455 19.95 -8.85 22.89
C GLN A 455 19.46 -7.76 21.95
N SER A 456 19.02 -8.12 20.73
CA SER A 456 18.44 -7.13 19.81
C SER A 456 17.20 -6.44 20.39
N PHE A 457 16.39 -7.16 21.18
CA PHE A 457 15.25 -6.55 21.84
C PHE A 457 15.65 -5.59 22.96
N TYR A 458 16.64 -5.98 23.78
CA TYR A 458 17.17 -5.12 24.84
C TYR A 458 17.85 -3.88 24.28
N ASP A 459 18.58 -4.00 23.16
CA ASP A 459 19.22 -2.87 22.49
C ASP A 459 18.18 -1.82 22.08
N GLU A 460 17.09 -2.24 21.43
CA GLU A 460 16.03 -1.31 21.00
C GLU A 460 15.28 -0.70 22.20
N ILE A 461 15.06 -1.46 23.28
CA ILE A 461 14.51 -0.92 24.53
C ILE A 461 15.45 0.13 25.13
N ASN A 462 16.75 -0.16 25.19
CA ASN A 462 17.73 0.76 25.74
C ASN A 462 17.86 2.03 24.88
N ILE A 463 17.75 1.91 23.55
CA ILE A 463 17.68 3.07 22.64
C ILE A 463 16.50 3.97 23.01
N TRP A 464 15.32 3.40 23.23
CA TRP A 464 14.13 4.13 23.65
C TRP A 464 14.30 4.82 25.00
N ILE A 465 14.75 4.08 26.02
CA ILE A 465 14.93 4.62 27.38
C ILE A 465 16.02 5.69 27.41
N ASN A 466 17.13 5.49 26.69
CA ASN A 466 18.20 6.48 26.60
C ASN A 466 17.72 7.76 25.92
N ALA A 467 16.83 7.67 24.93
CA ALA A 467 16.25 8.83 24.28
C ALA A 467 15.33 9.63 25.22
N ILE A 468 14.54 8.96 26.05
CA ILE A 468 13.74 9.61 27.10
C ILE A 468 14.66 10.31 28.11
N ASN A 469 15.70 9.61 28.58
CA ASN A 469 16.67 10.14 29.55
C ASN A 469 17.43 11.35 28.99
N ALA A 470 17.81 11.32 27.70
CA ALA A 470 18.47 12.44 27.04
C ALA A 470 17.61 13.71 26.99
N ARG A 471 16.28 13.55 26.98
CA ARG A 471 15.32 14.65 27.03
C ARG A 471 15.07 15.16 28.46
N GLY A 472 15.37 14.35 29.49
CA GLY A 472 15.22 14.73 30.90
C GLY A 472 13.78 14.64 31.44
N GLY A 473 12.90 13.89 30.77
CA GLY A 473 11.51 13.66 31.19
C GLY A 473 11.27 12.27 31.77
N VAL A 474 10.06 12.03 32.30
CA VAL A 474 9.59 10.68 32.64
C VAL A 474 9.16 9.92 31.39
N PHE A 475 8.64 10.66 30.41
CA PHE A 475 8.13 10.17 29.14
C PHE A 475 8.84 10.88 27.98
N MET A 476 8.71 10.34 26.77
CA MET A 476 9.16 11.05 25.57
C MET A 476 8.44 12.39 25.45
N GLY A 477 7.15 12.48 25.80
CA GLY A 477 6.39 13.74 25.89
C GLY A 477 6.77 14.67 27.05
N GLY A 478 7.79 14.36 27.85
CA GLY A 478 8.20 15.15 29.01
C GLY A 478 7.52 14.70 30.31
N GLN A 479 6.62 15.52 30.85
CA GLN A 479 5.89 15.22 32.10
C GLN A 479 4.65 14.34 31.89
N ASN A 480 4.07 14.38 30.69
CA ASN A 480 2.96 13.52 30.29
C ASN A 480 3.34 12.73 29.03
N PRO A 481 2.80 11.52 28.84
CA PRO A 481 3.01 10.74 27.63
C PRO A 481 2.55 11.46 26.36
N ASP A 482 3.33 11.37 25.29
CA ASP A 482 2.91 11.78 23.94
C ASP A 482 2.45 10.58 23.10
N LEU A 483 2.13 10.79 21.82
CA LEU A 483 1.68 9.69 20.95
C LEU A 483 2.76 8.63 20.69
N SER A 484 4.04 8.99 20.79
CA SER A 484 5.14 8.05 20.66
C SER A 484 5.25 7.14 21.87
N ASP A 485 5.09 7.68 23.09
CA ASP A 485 5.00 6.89 24.33
C ASP A 485 3.84 5.89 24.27
N LEU A 486 2.65 6.36 23.88
CA LEU A 486 1.47 5.50 23.72
C LEU A 486 1.68 4.40 22.68
N THR A 487 2.41 4.72 21.60
CA THR A 487 2.72 3.75 20.54
C THR A 487 3.65 2.65 21.04
N VAL A 488 4.78 3.01 21.66
CA VAL A 488 5.75 2.05 22.18
C VAL A 488 5.13 1.21 23.30
N TYR A 489 4.37 1.85 24.20
CA TYR A 489 3.68 1.16 25.30
C TYR A 489 2.66 0.16 24.77
N GLY A 490 1.84 0.55 23.78
CA GLY A 490 0.90 -0.36 23.13
C GLY A 490 1.59 -1.56 22.48
N ILE A 491 2.72 -1.35 21.80
CA ILE A 491 3.50 -2.45 21.21
C ILE A 491 3.99 -3.41 22.30
N LEU A 492 4.60 -2.91 23.38
CA LEU A 492 5.08 -3.74 24.50
C LEU A 492 3.94 -4.50 25.21
N ARG A 493 2.80 -3.85 25.41
CA ARG A 493 1.61 -4.46 26.02
C ARG A 493 1.10 -5.68 25.25
N SER A 494 1.40 -5.81 23.95
CA SER A 494 1.00 -6.98 23.16
C SER A 494 1.69 -8.28 23.54
N ILE A 495 2.84 -8.21 24.22
CA ILE A 495 3.62 -9.37 24.67
C ILE A 495 3.63 -9.51 26.20
N GLU A 496 2.79 -8.74 26.90
CA GLU A 496 2.66 -8.82 28.35
C GLU A 496 2.34 -10.25 28.79
N GLY A 497 3.04 -10.74 29.81
CA GLY A 497 2.93 -12.12 30.30
C GLY A 497 3.84 -13.14 29.61
N CYS A 498 4.36 -12.84 28.42
CA CYS A 498 5.33 -13.70 27.73
C CYS A 498 6.71 -13.64 28.41
N ASP A 499 7.51 -14.70 28.27
CA ASP A 499 8.86 -14.73 28.85
C ASP A 499 9.75 -13.60 28.31
N ALA A 500 9.61 -13.25 27.02
CA ALA A 500 10.32 -12.12 26.42
C ALA A 500 10.08 -10.79 27.15
N PHE A 501 8.86 -10.58 27.66
CA PHE A 501 8.51 -9.36 28.38
C PHE A 501 9.11 -9.36 29.79
N LYS A 502 9.06 -10.51 30.48
CA LYS A 502 9.70 -10.67 31.80
C LYS A 502 11.22 -10.46 31.70
N ASP A 503 11.84 -11.12 30.73
CA ASP A 503 13.27 -11.02 30.47
C ASP A 503 13.68 -9.55 30.20
N ALA A 504 12.88 -8.79 29.45
CA ALA A 504 13.13 -7.38 29.20
C ALA A 504 13.08 -6.53 30.48
N PHE A 505 12.18 -6.83 31.42
CA PHE A 505 12.10 -6.12 32.70
C PHE A 505 13.30 -6.39 33.60
N GLU A 506 13.84 -7.62 33.56
CA GLU A 506 14.99 -8.02 34.36
C GLU A 506 16.32 -7.49 33.81
N ASN A 507 16.42 -7.33 32.48
CA ASN A 507 17.67 -7.01 31.80
C ASN A 507 17.75 -5.55 31.28
N THR A 508 16.72 -4.73 31.50
CA THR A 508 16.70 -3.32 31.07
C THR A 508 16.06 -2.41 32.12
N GLN A 509 16.18 -1.09 31.95
CA GLN A 509 15.52 -0.11 32.83
C GLN A 509 14.07 0.21 32.42
N LEU A 510 13.44 -0.66 31.63
CA LEU A 510 12.09 -0.45 31.09
C LEU A 510 11.00 -0.33 32.16
N ALA A 511 11.17 -1.02 33.29
CA ALA A 511 10.12 -1.19 34.30
C ALA A 511 9.55 0.15 34.81
N ASN A 512 10.42 1.12 35.10
CA ASN A 512 10.01 2.42 35.65
C ASN A 512 9.09 3.19 34.67
N TRP A 513 9.51 3.30 33.41
CA TRP A 513 8.71 3.96 32.37
C TRP A 513 7.42 3.18 32.07
N TYR A 514 7.48 1.85 31.99
CA TYR A 514 6.31 1.04 31.66
C TYR A 514 5.24 1.09 32.77
N GLN A 515 5.65 1.09 34.04
CA GLN A 515 4.73 1.26 35.17
C GLN A 515 4.12 2.66 35.17
N ALA A 516 4.92 3.70 34.98
CA ALA A 516 4.41 5.07 34.86
C ALA A 516 3.40 5.22 33.70
N MET A 517 3.67 4.59 32.55
CA MET A 517 2.73 4.53 31.43
C MET A 517 1.45 3.77 31.79
N THR A 518 1.58 2.65 32.48
CA THR A 518 0.44 1.84 32.92
C THR A 518 -0.49 2.65 33.81
N ASP A 519 0.06 3.42 34.75
CA ASP A 519 -0.72 4.28 35.64
C ASP A 519 -1.39 5.42 34.88
N LYS A 520 -0.69 6.07 33.95
CA LYS A 520 -1.26 7.13 33.11
C LYS A 520 -2.41 6.64 32.22
N VAL A 521 -2.26 5.44 31.63
CA VAL A 521 -3.30 4.85 30.76
C VAL A 521 -4.51 4.37 31.57
N LYS A 522 -4.29 3.70 32.71
CA LYS A 522 -5.39 3.23 33.58
C LYS A 522 -6.23 4.37 34.16
N ASN A 523 -5.59 5.49 34.49
CA ASN A 523 -6.28 6.65 35.06
C ASN A 523 -6.82 7.63 34.00
N HIS A 524 -6.82 7.24 32.72
CA HIS A 524 -7.27 8.08 31.61
C HIS A 524 -6.61 9.48 31.63
N ALA A 525 -5.30 9.57 31.90
CA ALA A 525 -4.63 10.85 32.16
C ALA A 525 -4.71 11.86 30.99
N GLY A 526 -4.99 11.38 29.77
CA GLY A 526 -5.25 12.22 28.59
C GLY A 526 -6.66 12.83 28.55
N SER A 527 -7.59 12.40 29.42
CA SER A 527 -9.01 12.79 29.37
C SER A 527 -9.24 14.28 29.61
N ASN A 528 -8.26 15.00 30.17
CA ASN A 528 -8.31 16.46 30.30
C ASN A 528 -8.52 17.16 28.95
N MET A 529 -8.06 16.55 27.84
CA MET A 529 -8.30 17.07 26.49
C MET A 529 -9.75 16.86 26.01
N LEU A 530 -10.54 16.02 26.69
CA LEU A 530 -11.94 15.80 26.36
C LEU A 530 -12.85 16.90 26.93
N GLY A 531 -12.44 17.56 28.01
CA GLY A 531 -13.24 18.52 28.79
C GLY A 531 -13.33 19.95 28.24
N ASN A 532 -12.61 20.26 27.16
CA ASN A 532 -12.66 21.56 26.47
C ASN A 532 -13.57 21.53 25.25
#